data_AF-A0A231NU38-F1
#
_entry.id   AF-A0A231NU38-F1
#
_cell.length_a   1.000
_cell.length_b   1.000
_cell.length_c   1.000
_cell.angle_alpha   90.00
_cell.angle_beta   90.00
_cell.angle_gamma   90.00
#
_symmetry.space_group_name_H-M   'P 1'
#
loop_
_entity.id
_entity.type
_entity.pdbx_description
1 polymer ?
#
loop_
_entity_poly.entity_id
_entity_poly.type
_entity_poly.pdbx_seq_one_letter_code
_entity_poly.pdbx_strand_id
1 'polypeptide(L)'
;MNIALNKVSGDWDVPLLTDLLKDLDDSGFDLAEINELFGEPDAQEDDFDPEQALDEITTPMTQTGDVWLLGKHRLICGDSTVKADMDTLMDGRLADLVLTDPPYNVDYQGGTKEKLKIQNDKLDDVAFLEFLTAACIFRP
;
A
#
# COMPACT_ATOMS: atom_id res chain seq x y z
N MET A 1 -9.07 16.42 -12.44
CA MET A 1 -7.84 15.61 -12.27
C MET A 1 -7.10 16.21 -11.09
N ASN A 2 -6.79 15.43 -10.05
CA ASN A 2 -6.24 15.96 -8.80
C ASN A 2 -4.71 16.16 -8.93
N ILE A 3 -4.29 17.42 -9.12
CA ILE A 3 -2.89 17.83 -9.35
C ILE A 3 -2.01 17.51 -8.13
N ALA A 4 -2.60 17.27 -6.95
CA ALA A 4 -1.89 16.94 -5.72
C ALA A 4 -1.03 15.65 -5.82
N LEU A 5 -1.37 14.70 -6.71
CA LEU A 5 -0.61 13.47 -6.92
C LEU A 5 0.80 13.72 -7.50
N ASN A 6 1.04 14.86 -8.16
CA ASN A 6 2.35 15.19 -8.75
C ASN A 6 3.42 15.50 -7.68
N LYS A 7 3.04 15.80 -6.43
CA LYS A 7 3.98 16.09 -5.34
C LYS A 7 4.88 14.91 -4.97
N VAL A 8 4.44 13.68 -5.23
CA VAL A 8 5.12 12.46 -4.78
C VAL A 8 5.92 11.79 -5.90
N SER A 9 5.49 11.87 -7.17
CA SER A 9 6.13 11.12 -8.25
C SER A 9 5.95 11.69 -9.67
N GLY A 10 5.62 12.98 -9.84
CA GLY A 10 5.33 13.55 -11.17
C GLY A 10 5.91 14.95 -11.40
N ASP A 11 6.01 15.34 -12.68
CA ASP A 11 6.32 16.73 -13.06
C ASP A 11 5.07 17.62 -12.90
N TRP A 12 5.26 18.82 -12.39
CA TRP A 12 4.17 19.78 -12.24
C TRP A 12 3.76 20.34 -13.61
N ASP A 13 2.46 20.23 -13.93
CA ASP A 13 1.85 21.06 -14.96
C ASP A 13 1.73 22.48 -14.40
N VAL A 14 2.78 23.28 -14.61
CA VAL A 14 2.89 24.64 -14.06
C VAL A 14 1.72 25.53 -14.49
N PRO A 15 1.25 25.51 -15.76
CA PRO A 15 0.04 26.23 -16.15
C PRO A 15 -1.19 25.86 -15.33
N LEU A 16 -1.50 24.57 -15.18
CA LEU A 16 -2.69 24.13 -14.47
C LEU A 16 -2.59 24.39 -12.95
N LEU A 17 -1.41 24.23 -12.38
CA LEU A 17 -1.14 24.58 -10.97
C LEU A 17 -1.30 26.09 -10.74
N THR A 18 -0.85 26.91 -11.69
CA THR A 18 -1.00 28.37 -11.63
C THR A 18 -2.47 28.76 -11.65
N ASP A 19 -3.26 28.17 -12.56
CA ASP A 19 -4.71 28.44 -12.62
C ASP A 19 -5.41 28.04 -11.31
N LEU A 20 -5.06 26.89 -10.72
CA LEU A 20 -5.63 26.44 -9.45
C LEU A 20 -5.29 27.37 -8.27
N LEU A 21 -4.05 27.88 -8.22
CA LEU A 21 -3.60 28.77 -7.15
C LEU A 21 -4.07 30.21 -7.33
N LYS A 22 -4.47 30.60 -8.53
CA LYS A 22 -4.92 31.97 -8.83
C LYS A 22 -6.21 32.34 -8.09
N ASP A 23 -7.14 31.39 -8.00
CA ASP A 23 -8.39 31.58 -7.24
C ASP A 23 -8.11 31.79 -5.75
N LEU A 24 -7.02 31.22 -5.23
CA LEU A 24 -6.57 31.40 -3.85
C LEU A 24 -5.90 32.77 -3.66
N ASP A 25 -5.10 33.24 -4.61
CA ASP A 25 -4.52 34.59 -4.60
C ASP A 25 -5.62 35.68 -4.68
N ASP A 26 -6.62 35.47 -5.55
CA ASP A 26 -7.77 36.38 -5.72
C ASP A 26 -8.75 36.34 -4.54
N SER A 27 -8.69 35.31 -3.69
CA SER A 27 -9.56 35.18 -2.51
C SER A 27 -9.23 36.18 -1.39
N GLY A 28 -8.04 36.78 -1.44
CA GLY A 28 -7.56 37.73 -0.45
C GLY A 28 -7.07 37.09 0.86
N PHE A 29 -7.06 35.77 0.96
CA PHE A 29 -6.45 35.06 2.08
C PHE A 29 -4.92 35.13 1.99
N ASP A 30 -4.26 35.53 3.06
CA ASP A 30 -2.81 35.43 3.14
C ASP A 30 -2.35 34.03 3.61
N LEU A 31 -1.06 33.73 3.46
CA LEU A 31 -0.50 32.44 3.86
C LEU A 31 -0.66 32.15 5.36
N ALA A 32 -0.73 33.18 6.21
CA ALA A 32 -0.90 33.00 7.65
C ALA A 32 -2.35 32.60 7.97
N GLU A 33 -3.34 33.24 7.35
CA GLU A 33 -4.76 32.90 7.47
C GLU A 33 -5.06 31.50 6.91
N ILE A 34 -4.40 31.14 5.80
CA ILE A 34 -4.49 29.79 5.22
C ILE A 34 -3.93 28.75 6.20
N ASN A 35 -2.76 29.01 6.79
CA ASN A 35 -2.17 28.11 7.79
C ASN A 35 -3.01 28.01 9.06
N GLU A 36 -3.63 29.12 9.50
CA GLU A 36 -4.55 29.11 10.65
C GLU A 36 -5.81 28.30 10.36
N LEU A 37 -6.35 28.37 9.13
CA LEU A 37 -7.52 27.60 8.70
C LEU A 37 -7.24 26.09 8.65
N PHE A 38 -6.06 25.69 8.19
CA PHE A 38 -5.64 24.28 8.15
C PHE A 38 -5.20 23.75 9.52
N GLY A 39 -4.88 24.65 10.47
CA GLY A 39 -4.34 24.29 11.77
C GLY A 39 -2.92 23.73 11.68
N GLU A 40 -2.33 23.41 12.84
CA GLU A 40 -1.19 22.49 12.84
C GLU A 40 -1.73 21.09 12.55
N PRO A 41 -1.08 20.32 11.66
CA PRO A 41 -1.45 18.92 11.49
C PRO A 41 -1.38 18.22 12.85
N ASP A 42 -2.48 17.61 13.29
CA ASP A 42 -2.54 16.80 14.53
C ASP A 42 -1.55 15.61 14.49
N ALA A 43 -0.99 15.30 13.32
CA ALA A 43 0.07 14.34 13.12
C ALA A 43 1.40 15.06 12.88
N GLN A 44 2.30 14.99 13.87
CA GLN A 44 3.72 15.15 13.62
C GLN A 44 4.22 13.87 12.92
N GLU A 45 4.74 14.01 11.71
CA GLU A 45 5.60 12.98 11.15
C GLU A 45 6.80 12.81 12.08
N ASP A 46 7.08 11.57 12.47
CA ASP A 46 8.29 11.24 13.19
C ASP A 46 9.46 11.11 12.22
N ASP A 47 10.68 11.13 12.74
CA ASP A 47 11.89 10.87 11.95
C ASP A 47 12.06 9.35 11.68
N PHE A 48 10.97 8.63 11.40
CA PHE A 48 11.02 7.19 11.15
C PHE A 48 11.70 6.89 9.81
N ASP A 49 12.87 6.26 9.88
CA ASP A 49 13.62 5.81 8.73
C ASP A 49 13.31 4.32 8.46
N PRO A 50 12.58 3.99 7.38
CA PRO A 50 12.23 2.61 7.05
C PRO A 50 13.44 1.75 6.66
N GLU A 51 14.48 2.35 6.08
CA GLU A 51 15.72 1.64 5.69
C GLU A 51 16.48 1.25 6.95
N GLN A 52 16.67 2.20 7.88
CA GLN A 52 17.30 1.92 9.17
C GLN A 52 16.51 0.89 9.99
N ALA A 53 15.19 1.04 10.08
CA ALA A 53 14.34 0.12 10.83
C ALA A 53 14.41 -1.30 10.27
N LEU A 54 14.54 -1.45 8.95
CA LEU A 54 14.72 -2.76 8.32
C LEU A 54 16.08 -3.39 8.65
N ASP A 55 17.16 -2.59 8.59
CA ASP A 55 18.53 -3.03 8.92
C ASP A 55 18.67 -3.46 10.40
N GLU A 56 17.89 -2.85 11.29
CA GLU A 56 17.84 -3.21 12.72
C GLU A 56 17.15 -4.56 12.98
N ILE A 57 16.33 -5.06 12.04
CA ILE A 57 15.64 -6.35 12.17
C ILE A 57 16.62 -7.49 11.87
N THR A 58 17.24 -8.01 12.93
CA THR A 58 18.13 -9.18 12.82
C THR A 58 17.36 -10.52 12.78
N THR A 59 16.20 -10.59 13.41
CA THR A 59 15.30 -11.74 13.35
C THR A 59 13.87 -11.22 13.37
N PRO A 60 13.06 -11.50 12.33
CA PRO A 60 11.67 -11.08 12.31
C PRO A 60 10.93 -11.61 13.55
N MET A 61 10.22 -10.73 14.25
CA MET A 61 9.39 -11.11 15.39
C MET A 61 8.25 -12.03 14.94
N THR A 62 7.63 -11.70 13.80
CA THR A 62 6.55 -12.47 13.19
C THR A 62 7.12 -13.54 12.28
N GLN A 63 6.62 -14.76 12.43
CA GLN A 63 6.98 -15.91 11.60
C GLN A 63 5.77 -16.42 10.82
N THR A 64 6.04 -17.15 9.73
CA THR A 64 4.98 -17.82 8.95
C THR A 64 4.18 -18.76 9.85
N GLY A 65 2.85 -18.67 9.76
CA GLY A 65 1.89 -19.38 10.60
C GLY A 65 1.42 -18.59 11.82
N ASP A 66 2.10 -17.49 12.19
CA ASP A 66 1.65 -16.65 13.29
C ASP A 66 0.32 -15.96 12.98
N VAL A 67 -0.60 -16.01 13.95
CA VAL A 67 -1.88 -15.32 13.89
C VAL A 67 -1.91 -14.24 14.96
N TRP A 68 -2.03 -13.00 14.52
CA TRP A 68 -2.17 -11.82 15.35
C TRP A 68 -3.65 -11.49 15.55
N LEU A 69 -4.04 -11.30 16.81
CA LEU A 69 -5.40 -10.90 17.19
C LEU A 69 -5.45 -9.39 17.44
N LEU A 70 -6.18 -8.68 16.59
CA LEU A 70 -6.38 -7.24 16.65
C LEU A 70 -7.83 -6.96 17.08
N GLY A 71 -8.11 -7.24 18.35
CA GLY A 71 -9.47 -7.25 18.88
C GLY A 71 -10.32 -8.36 18.24
N LYS A 72 -11.33 -7.98 17.44
CA LYS A 72 -12.17 -8.94 16.71
C LYS A 72 -11.59 -9.37 15.35
N HIS A 73 -10.50 -8.74 14.92
CA HIS A 73 -9.86 -8.97 13.63
C HIS A 73 -8.68 -9.93 13.77
N ARG A 74 -8.40 -10.69 12.71
CA ARG A 74 -7.30 -11.66 12.64
C ARG A 74 -6.39 -11.27 11.48
N LEU A 75 -5.09 -11.31 11.70
CA LEU A 75 -4.05 -11.16 10.69
C LEU A 75 -3.15 -12.39 10.75
N ILE A 76 -2.92 -13.05 9.61
CA ILE A 76 -1.97 -14.16 9.51
C ILE A 76 -0.72 -13.70 8.75
N CYS A 77 0.45 -14.15 9.19
CA CYS A 77 1.62 -14.19 8.34
C CYS A 77 1.65 -15.53 7.61
N GLY A 78 1.26 -15.56 6.34
CA GLY A 78 1.11 -16.81 5.57
C GLY A 78 1.01 -16.56 4.07
N ASP A 79 0.89 -17.64 3.31
CA ASP A 79 0.69 -17.63 1.86
C ASP A 79 -0.80 -17.80 1.53
N SER A 80 -1.40 -16.79 0.91
CA SER A 80 -2.81 -16.82 0.54
C SER A 80 -3.16 -17.85 -0.54
N THR A 81 -2.16 -18.40 -1.25
CA THR A 81 -2.33 -19.51 -2.20
C THR A 81 -2.38 -20.88 -1.51
N VAL A 82 -2.02 -20.94 -0.23
CA VAL A 82 -2.00 -22.17 0.58
C VAL A 82 -3.28 -22.28 1.40
N LYS A 83 -4.08 -23.32 1.12
CA LYS A 83 -5.36 -23.55 1.82
C LYS A 83 -5.20 -23.66 3.35
N ALA A 84 -4.14 -24.31 3.83
CA ALA A 84 -3.91 -24.50 5.26
C ALA A 84 -3.74 -23.18 6.03
N ASP A 85 -3.07 -22.20 5.42
CA ASP A 85 -2.88 -20.87 6.01
C ASP A 85 -4.22 -20.12 6.07
N MET A 86 -5.00 -20.21 4.99
CA MET A 86 -6.34 -19.64 4.96
C MET A 86 -7.30 -20.30 5.96
N ASP A 87 -7.27 -21.62 6.11
CA ASP A 87 -8.09 -22.33 7.11
C ASP A 87 -7.73 -21.87 8.54
N THR A 88 -6.44 -21.64 8.80
CA THR A 88 -5.93 -21.12 10.07
C THR A 88 -6.36 -19.67 10.32
N LEU A 89 -6.31 -18.82 9.30
CA LEU A 89 -6.80 -17.45 9.36
C LEU A 89 -8.31 -17.40 9.64
N MET A 90 -9.08 -18.23 8.92
CA MET A 90 -10.53 -18.22 8.95
C MET A 90 -11.13 -18.86 10.22
N ASP A 91 -10.41 -19.79 10.87
CA ASP A 91 -10.80 -20.38 12.15
C ASP A 91 -12.23 -20.95 12.13
N GLY A 92 -12.54 -21.69 11.06
CA GLY A 92 -13.86 -22.30 10.83
C GLY A 92 -14.97 -21.31 10.42
N ARG A 93 -14.66 -20.03 10.21
CA ARG A 93 -15.61 -19.02 9.71
C ARG A 93 -15.52 -18.90 8.19
N LEU A 94 -16.56 -18.34 7.57
CA LEU A 94 -16.58 -18.03 6.15
C LEU A 94 -16.56 -16.51 5.94
N ALA A 95 -15.91 -16.09 4.85
CA ALA A 95 -15.91 -14.70 4.42
C ALA A 95 -17.12 -14.44 3.53
N ASP A 96 -17.89 -13.38 3.81
CA ASP A 96 -18.98 -12.93 2.94
C ASP A 96 -18.47 -12.20 1.69
N LEU A 97 -17.28 -11.59 1.78
CA LEU A 97 -16.63 -10.83 0.72
C LEU A 97 -15.11 -11.04 0.79
N VAL A 98 -14.48 -11.20 -0.37
CA VAL A 98 -13.02 -11.21 -0.53
C VAL A 98 -12.61 -10.03 -1.40
N LEU A 99 -11.65 -9.26 -0.91
CA LEU A 99 -10.97 -8.19 -1.66
C LEU A 99 -9.51 -8.60 -1.81
N THR A 100 -9.03 -8.66 -3.04
CA THR A 100 -7.65 -9.08 -3.34
C THR A 100 -7.10 -8.26 -4.51
N ASP A 101 -5.81 -7.98 -4.46
CA ASP A 101 -5.04 -7.27 -5.49
C ASP A 101 -3.76 -8.07 -5.80
N PRO A 102 -3.88 -9.19 -6.54
CA PRO A 102 -2.74 -10.05 -6.85
C PRO A 102 -1.81 -9.39 -7.87
N PRO A 103 -0.53 -9.84 -7.97
CA PRO A 103 0.36 -9.46 -9.07
C PRO A 103 -0.29 -9.64 -10.46
N TYR A 104 -0.05 -8.68 -11.37
CA TYR A 104 -0.68 -8.63 -12.70
C TYR A 104 0.24 -9.08 -13.85
N ASN A 105 1.43 -9.59 -13.52
CA ASN A 105 2.41 -10.12 -14.48
C ASN A 105 3.01 -9.06 -15.42
N VAL A 106 3.21 -7.84 -14.92
CA VAL A 106 3.70 -6.70 -15.72
C VAL A 106 5.21 -6.45 -15.56
N ASP A 107 5.92 -7.32 -14.85
CA ASP A 107 7.35 -7.20 -14.49
C ASP A 107 7.67 -5.84 -13.84
N TYR A 108 6.84 -5.42 -12.88
CA TYR A 108 6.96 -4.13 -12.22
C TYR A 108 8.30 -4.00 -11.48
N GLN A 109 8.90 -2.81 -11.59
CA GLN A 109 10.11 -2.40 -10.88
C GLN A 109 9.82 -1.10 -10.15
N GLY A 110 10.09 -1.09 -8.85
CA GLY A 110 9.93 0.10 -8.01
C GLY A 110 10.81 1.25 -8.49
N GLY A 111 10.34 2.48 -8.26
CA GLY A 111 11.06 3.72 -8.62
C GLY A 111 12.23 4.07 -7.69
N THR A 112 12.51 3.25 -6.66
CA THR A 112 13.62 3.47 -5.73
C THR A 112 14.96 3.11 -6.36
N LYS A 113 16.07 3.54 -5.74
CA LYS A 113 17.43 3.23 -6.22
C LYS A 113 17.67 1.73 -6.40
N GLU A 114 17.04 0.91 -5.55
CA GLU A 114 17.20 -0.54 -5.50
C GLU A 114 16.38 -1.29 -6.55
N LYS A 115 15.38 -0.62 -7.17
CA LYS A 115 14.51 -1.21 -8.20
C LYS A 115 13.90 -2.56 -7.78
N LEU A 116 13.36 -2.60 -6.56
CA LEU A 116 12.73 -3.80 -6.01
C LEU A 116 11.62 -4.31 -6.94
N LYS A 117 11.49 -5.64 -6.99
CA LYS A 117 10.49 -6.34 -7.81
C LYS A 117 9.44 -7.01 -6.95
N ILE A 118 8.25 -7.13 -7.50
CA ILE A 118 7.16 -7.90 -6.91
C ILE A 118 7.39 -9.39 -7.22
N GLN A 119 7.27 -10.25 -6.21
CA GLN A 119 7.36 -11.69 -6.41
C GLN A 119 6.18 -12.18 -7.26
N ASN A 120 6.42 -13.16 -8.13
CA ASN A 120 5.42 -13.75 -9.03
C ASN A 120 4.81 -12.78 -10.06
N ASP A 121 5.44 -11.61 -10.30
CA ASP A 121 4.98 -10.61 -11.29
C ASP A 121 5.66 -10.73 -12.67
N LYS A 122 6.35 -11.85 -12.91
CA LYS A 122 6.92 -12.20 -14.22
C LYS A 122 7.01 -13.72 -14.38
N LEU A 123 5.92 -14.32 -14.83
CA LEU A 123 5.72 -15.74 -15.07
C LEU A 123 5.30 -15.95 -16.53
N ASP A 124 5.47 -17.18 -17.06
CA ASP A 124 4.85 -17.56 -18.32
C ASP A 124 3.32 -17.67 -18.17
N ASP A 125 2.60 -17.69 -19.30
CA ASP A 125 1.14 -17.62 -19.32
C ASP A 125 0.47 -18.74 -18.51
N VAL A 126 1.03 -19.95 -18.52
CA VAL A 126 0.45 -21.10 -17.81
C VAL A 126 0.69 -20.95 -16.32
N ALA A 127 1.93 -20.67 -15.92
CA ALA A 127 2.28 -20.45 -14.53
C ALA A 127 1.54 -19.25 -13.93
N PHE A 128 1.35 -18.18 -14.69
CA PHE A 128 0.61 -17.00 -14.24
C PHE A 128 -0.87 -17.32 -14.01
N LEU A 129 -1.51 -18.06 -14.92
CA LEU A 129 -2.90 -18.48 -14.76
C LEU A 129 -3.08 -19.37 -13.53
N GLU A 130 -2.16 -20.31 -13.30
CA GLU A 130 -2.18 -21.17 -12.11
C GLU A 130 -2.03 -20.36 -10.82
N PHE A 131 -1.08 -19.42 -10.80
CA PHE A 131 -0.87 -18.50 -9.68
C PHE A 131 -2.11 -17.65 -9.39
N LEU A 132 -2.69 -17.00 -10.42
CA LEU A 132 -3.86 -16.15 -10.25
C LEU A 132 -5.08 -16.95 -9.78
N THR A 133 -5.25 -18.17 -10.27
CA THR A 133 -6.30 -19.09 -9.82
C THR A 133 -6.13 -19.43 -8.34
N ALA A 134 -4.90 -19.71 -7.90
CA ALA A 134 -4.62 -20.02 -6.50
C ALA A 134 -4.78 -18.79 -5.58
N ALA A 135 -4.37 -17.61 -6.03
CA ALA A 135 -4.43 -16.37 -5.24
C ALA A 135 -5.85 -15.78 -5.13
N CYS A 136 -6.70 -15.97 -6.15
CA CYS A 136 -8.01 -15.33 -6.22
C CYS A 136 -9.19 -16.26 -5.93
N ILE A 137 -9.03 -17.57 -6.08
CA ILE A 137 -10.13 -18.51 -5.86
C ILE A 137 -10.06 -19.03 -4.43
N PHE A 138 -10.76 -18.34 -3.54
CA PHE A 138 -11.01 -18.83 -2.19
C PHE A 138 -11.93 -20.06 -2.27
N ARG A 139 -11.39 -21.25 -1.98
CA ARG A 139 -12.17 -22.49 -1.88
C ARG A 139 -12.42 -22.79 -0.40
N PRO A 140 -13.62 -22.46 0.15
CA PRO A 140 -13.97 -22.83 1.51
C PRO A 140 -13.98 -24.34 1.71
#